data_AF-A0A314YVD0-F1
#
_entry.id   AF-A0A314YVD0-F1
#
_cell.length_a   1.000
_cell.length_b   1.000
_cell.length_c   1.000
_cell.angle_alpha   90.00
_cell.angle_beta   90.00
_cell.angle_gamma   90.00
#
_symmetry.space_group_name_H-M   'P 1'
#
loop_
_entity.id
_entity.type
_entity.pdbx_description
1 polymer ?
#
loop_
_entity_poly.entity_id
_entity_poly.type
_entity_poly.pdbx_seq_one_letter_code
_entity_poly.pdbx_strand_id
1 'polypeptide(L)'
;MGPIGNLPEDIPTYPNLTKLTLCGTCLEDTQIKILEKLPKLLTLCLGDGAFGADSGKLVCSRKGFPSLEVLYLNGLSELSYWRVFEGAMPSLCRLYIENWLTLVEVPDGLQYVSTLKEITIKLMPDTFCSRLQEGGKDFYKIQHVPSVLFESIVAEQWDEAVRKRMQLAEKRRIAVSLYVHKAAPQFIDAVVGN
;
A
#
# COMPACT_ATOMS: atom_id res chain seq x y z
N MET A 1 21.76 16.51 -7.30
CA MET A 1 21.42 16.49 -5.87
C MET A 1 21.36 15.03 -5.46
N GLY A 2 22.17 14.59 -4.50
CA GLY A 2 22.18 13.19 -4.05
C GLY A 2 20.93 12.84 -3.24
N PRO A 3 20.58 11.55 -3.10
CA PRO A 3 19.42 11.14 -2.32
C PRO A 3 19.58 11.61 -0.86
N ILE A 4 18.56 12.30 -0.37
CA ILE A 4 18.49 12.71 1.04
C ILE A 4 18.21 11.44 1.85
N GLY A 5 19.25 10.98 2.55
CA GLY A 5 19.20 10.30 3.83
C GLY A 5 18.33 9.06 3.92
N ASN A 6 18.97 7.90 3.85
CA ASN A 6 18.46 6.66 4.43
C ASN A 6 17.88 6.91 5.83
N LEU A 7 16.82 6.17 6.19
CA LEU A 7 16.32 6.16 7.57
C LEU A 7 17.50 5.91 8.54
N PRO A 8 17.57 6.65 9.66
CA PRO A 8 18.54 6.36 10.72
C PRO A 8 18.50 4.88 11.11
N GLU A 9 19.64 4.19 11.03
CA GLU A 9 19.74 2.74 11.30
C GLU A 9 19.34 2.38 12.75
N ASP A 10 19.40 3.36 13.65
CA ASP A 10 19.04 3.29 15.06
C ASP A 10 17.55 3.46 15.32
N ILE A 11 16.69 3.61 14.29
CA ILE A 11 15.24 3.72 14.47
C ILE A 11 14.62 2.63 15.38
N PRO A 12 15.03 1.35 15.29
CA PRO A 12 14.58 0.31 16.21
C PRO A 12 14.91 0.54 17.69
N THR A 13 15.87 1.42 17.98
CA THR A 13 16.35 1.69 19.33
C THR A 13 15.49 2.70 20.08
N TYR A 14 14.60 3.46 19.41
CA TYR A 14 13.72 4.43 20.06
C TYR A 14 12.54 3.72 20.72
N PRO A 15 12.58 3.49 22.05
CA PRO A 15 11.66 2.58 22.73
C PRO A 15 10.27 3.20 22.93
N ASN A 16 10.05 4.44 22.50
CA ASN A 16 8.81 5.20 22.66
C ASN A 16 8.33 5.82 21.34
N LEU A 17 8.89 5.40 20.20
CA LEU A 17 8.45 5.89 18.90
C LEU A 17 7.07 5.30 18.57
N THR A 18 6.03 6.11 18.77
CA THR A 18 4.63 5.71 18.55
C THR A 18 4.03 6.27 17.28
N LYS A 19 4.60 7.34 16.72
CA LYS A 19 4.15 7.96 15.48
C LYS A 19 5.32 8.26 14.57
N LEU A 20 5.17 7.92 13.29
CA LEU A 20 6.17 8.20 12.27
C LEU A 20 5.48 8.73 11.01
N THR A 21 6.04 9.80 10.45
CA THR A 21 5.62 10.37 9.15
C THR A 21 6.83 10.41 8.24
N LEU A 22 6.73 9.81 7.06
CA LEU A 22 7.80 9.72 6.08
C LEU A 22 7.29 10.30 4.75
N CYS A 23 7.95 11.37 4.28
CA CYS A 23 7.71 12.03 3.00
C CYS A 23 9.07 12.41 2.41
N GLY A 24 9.26 12.24 1.10
CA GLY A 24 10.53 12.54 0.43
C GLY A 24 11.73 11.73 0.94
N THR A 25 11.51 10.57 1.55
CA THR A 25 12.55 9.73 2.18
C THR A 25 13.15 8.69 1.25
N CYS A 26 12.57 8.44 0.07
CA CYS A 26 13.06 7.46 -0.90
C CYS A 26 13.32 6.05 -0.31
N LEU A 27 12.37 5.54 0.46
CA LEU A 27 12.46 4.26 1.17
C LEU A 27 12.78 3.08 0.25
N GLU A 28 13.73 2.27 0.68
CA GLU A 28 14.03 0.95 0.13
C GLU A 28 13.25 -0.16 0.87
N ASP A 29 13.09 -1.31 0.21
CA ASP A 29 12.44 -2.51 0.78
C ASP A 29 13.05 -2.95 2.13
N THR A 30 14.35 -2.74 2.32
CA THR A 30 15.07 -3.05 3.57
C THR A 30 14.60 -2.16 4.73
N GLN A 31 14.32 -0.89 4.48
CA GLN A 31 13.89 0.07 5.49
C GLN A 31 12.43 -0.16 5.91
N ILE A 32 11.56 -0.56 4.98
CA ILE A 32 10.19 -0.99 5.33
C ILE A 32 10.23 -2.18 6.31
N LYS A 33 11.12 -3.15 6.09
CA LYS A 33 11.28 -4.30 7.02
C LYS A 33 11.78 -3.89 8.40
N ILE A 34 12.48 -2.76 8.53
CA ILE A 34 12.89 -2.20 9.82
C ILE A 34 11.67 -1.57 10.50
N LEU A 35 10.89 -0.76 9.77
CA LEU A 35 9.67 -0.14 10.26
C LEU A 35 8.63 -1.17 10.74
N GLU A 36 8.50 -2.29 10.02
CA GLU A 36 7.62 -3.41 10.36
C GLU A 36 7.91 -4.00 11.74
N LYS A 37 9.14 -3.88 12.23
CA LYS A 37 9.57 -4.48 13.50
C LYS A 37 9.41 -3.55 14.69
N LEU A 38 8.99 -2.29 14.48
CA LEU A 38 8.84 -1.33 15.56
C LEU A 38 7.68 -1.73 16.49
N PRO A 39 7.96 -2.13 17.73
CA PRO A 39 6.98 -2.81 18.58
C PRO A 39 5.93 -1.88 19.19
N LYS A 40 6.13 -0.56 19.12
CA LYS A 40 5.22 0.44 19.70
C LYS A 40 4.74 1.47 18.68
N LEU A 41 5.03 1.28 17.40
CA LEU A 41 4.57 2.19 16.36
C LEU A 41 3.05 2.04 16.21
N LEU A 42 2.30 3.05 16.66
CA LEU A 42 0.84 3.11 16.64
C LEU A 42 0.32 3.81 15.38
N THR A 43 1.06 4.79 14.86
CA THR A 43 0.66 5.58 13.69
C THR A 43 1.79 5.67 12.69
N LEU A 44 1.53 5.29 11.44
CA LEU A 44 2.45 5.44 10.33
C LEU A 44 1.79 6.25 9.22
N CYS A 45 2.45 7.31 8.79
CA CYS A 45 2.07 8.11 7.63
C CYS A 45 3.15 7.98 6.56
N LEU A 46 2.78 7.45 5.40
CA LEU A 46 3.62 7.40 4.20
C LEU A 46 3.03 8.38 3.18
N GLY A 47 3.79 9.42 2.86
CA GLY A 47 3.38 10.50 1.97
C GLY A 47 4.12 10.51 0.62
N ASP A 48 3.91 11.57 -0.15
CA ASP A 48 4.57 11.81 -1.44
C ASP A 48 6.11 11.70 -1.31
N GLY A 49 6.74 11.00 -2.24
CA GLY A 49 8.18 10.73 -2.22
C GLY A 49 8.67 9.84 -1.07
N ALA A 50 7.78 9.20 -0.30
CA ALA A 50 8.18 8.25 0.73
C ALA A 50 8.99 7.08 0.15
N PHE A 51 8.75 6.70 -1.11
CA PHE A 51 9.41 5.61 -1.81
C PHE A 51 10.28 6.11 -2.96
N GLY A 52 11.30 5.32 -3.31
CA GLY A 52 12.10 5.57 -4.51
C GLY A 52 11.30 5.28 -5.78
N ALA A 53 11.71 5.89 -6.90
CA ALA A 53 11.03 5.75 -8.19
C ALA A 53 10.91 4.28 -8.68
N ASP A 54 11.81 3.41 -8.23
CA ASP A 54 11.90 2.00 -8.61
C ASP A 54 11.25 1.03 -7.59
N SER A 55 10.68 1.51 -6.49
CA SER A 55 10.12 0.65 -5.43
C SER A 55 8.96 -0.21 -5.96
N GLY A 56 8.04 0.37 -6.71
CA GLY A 56 6.94 -0.31 -7.43
C GLY A 56 5.86 -0.98 -6.57
N LYS A 57 6.16 -1.35 -5.32
CA LYS A 57 5.24 -2.02 -4.40
C LYS A 57 5.45 -1.64 -2.93
N LEU A 58 4.36 -1.66 -2.15
CA LEU A 58 4.40 -1.72 -0.69
C LEU A 58 4.06 -3.15 -0.25
N VAL A 59 4.87 -3.73 0.63
CA VAL A 59 4.64 -5.07 1.18
C VAL A 59 4.55 -4.98 2.70
N CYS A 60 3.46 -5.49 3.26
CA CYS A 60 3.25 -5.70 4.68
C CYS A 60 3.38 -7.20 5.00
N SER A 61 4.47 -7.59 5.64
CA SER A 61 4.85 -8.97 5.97
C SER A 61 4.00 -9.57 7.09
N ARG A 62 3.89 -10.91 7.12
CA ARG A 62 3.28 -11.64 8.26
C ARG A 62 3.98 -11.24 9.56
N LYS A 63 3.22 -10.90 10.60
CA LYS A 63 3.69 -10.33 11.89
C LYS A 63 4.33 -8.94 11.81
N GLY A 64 4.36 -8.31 10.64
CA GLY A 64 4.80 -6.92 10.49
C GLY A 64 3.80 -5.95 11.11
N PHE A 65 4.31 -4.85 11.64
CA PHE A 65 3.53 -3.77 12.27
C PHE A 65 2.61 -4.27 13.40
N PRO A 66 3.16 -4.89 14.46
CA PRO A 66 2.37 -5.59 15.48
C PRO A 66 1.40 -4.67 16.25
N SER A 67 1.76 -3.41 16.47
CA SER A 67 0.98 -2.45 17.26
C SER A 67 0.40 -1.30 16.44
N LEU A 68 0.50 -1.35 15.12
CA LEU A 68 0.03 -0.26 14.27
C LEU A 68 -1.49 -0.18 14.30
N GLU A 69 -2.03 0.95 14.76
CA GLU A 69 -3.46 1.21 14.87
C GLU A 69 -3.97 2.09 13.72
N VAL A 70 -3.12 2.97 13.20
CA VAL A 70 -3.48 3.93 12.16
C VAL A 70 -2.44 3.98 11.05
N LEU A 71 -2.89 3.76 9.81
CA LEU A 71 -2.06 3.84 8.61
C LEU A 71 -2.60 4.88 7.65
N TYR A 72 -1.76 5.87 7.30
CA TYR A 72 -2.04 6.84 6.25
C TYR A 72 -1.13 6.57 5.04
N LEU A 73 -1.76 6.38 3.87
CA LEU A 73 -1.10 6.16 2.59
C LEU A 73 -1.53 7.29 1.64
N ASN A 74 -0.68 8.29 1.47
CA ASN A 74 -0.99 9.50 0.70
C ASN A 74 0.00 9.70 -0.45
N GLY A 75 -0.50 9.79 -1.69
CA GLY A 75 0.32 10.26 -2.81
C GLY A 75 1.44 9.31 -3.25
N LEU A 76 1.29 8.00 -3.02
CA LEU A 76 2.33 6.98 -3.25
C LEU A 76 2.48 6.60 -4.74
N SER A 77 2.69 7.58 -5.60
CA SER A 77 2.69 7.42 -7.07
C SER A 77 3.82 6.56 -7.62
N GLU A 78 4.86 6.32 -6.82
CA GLU A 78 5.99 5.44 -7.11
C GLU A 78 5.58 3.96 -7.01
N LEU A 79 4.46 3.68 -6.33
CA LEU A 79 3.96 2.35 -6.08
C LEU A 79 2.72 2.07 -6.92
N SER A 80 2.67 0.94 -7.60
CA SER A 80 1.47 0.47 -8.32
C SER A 80 0.81 -0.75 -7.68
N TYR A 81 1.46 -1.32 -6.65
CA TYR A 81 1.00 -2.53 -6.00
C TYR A 81 1.10 -2.43 -4.48
N TRP A 82 0.09 -2.95 -3.80
CA TRP A 82 0.09 -3.08 -2.35
C TRP A 82 -0.21 -4.53 -1.99
N ARG A 83 0.66 -5.14 -1.18
CA ARG A 83 0.52 -6.51 -0.71
C ARG A 83 0.48 -6.55 0.80
N VAL A 84 -0.56 -7.17 1.34
CA VAL A 84 -0.69 -7.46 2.78
C VAL A 84 -0.71 -8.97 2.92
N PHE A 85 0.20 -9.52 3.71
CA PHE A 85 0.19 -10.94 4.06
C PHE A 85 -0.76 -11.18 5.24
N GLU A 86 -1.38 -12.35 5.27
CA GLU A 86 -2.17 -12.79 6.42
C GLU A 86 -1.34 -12.71 7.72
N GLY A 87 -1.92 -12.08 8.75
CA GLY A 87 -1.26 -11.83 10.03
C GLY A 87 -0.34 -10.60 10.04
N ALA A 88 -0.32 -9.79 9.00
CA ALA A 88 0.24 -8.44 9.04
C ALA A 88 -0.72 -7.47 9.75
N MET A 89 -0.18 -6.43 10.38
CA MET A 89 -0.95 -5.32 10.97
C MET A 89 -2.12 -5.77 11.88
N PRO A 90 -1.90 -6.70 12.84
CA PRO A 90 -2.99 -7.32 13.59
C PRO A 90 -3.82 -6.33 14.45
N SER A 91 -3.27 -5.14 14.74
CA SER A 91 -3.91 -4.11 15.57
C SER A 91 -4.52 -2.95 14.78
N LEU A 92 -4.51 -3.01 13.45
CA LEU A 92 -4.88 -1.87 12.61
C LEU A 92 -6.38 -1.59 12.72
N CYS A 93 -6.70 -0.38 13.20
CA CYS A 93 -8.07 0.06 13.42
C CYS A 93 -8.55 1.03 12.34
N ARG A 94 -7.65 1.85 11.76
CA ARG A 94 -7.99 2.89 10.80
C ARG A 94 -7.01 2.92 9.64
N LEU A 95 -7.54 2.94 8.43
CA LEU A 95 -6.79 3.02 7.19
C LEU A 95 -7.26 4.24 6.39
N TYR A 96 -6.31 5.07 5.98
CA TYR A 96 -6.54 6.22 5.11
C TYR A 96 -5.77 6.00 3.81
N ILE A 97 -6.49 5.99 2.68
CA ILE A 97 -5.92 5.92 1.34
C ILE A 97 -6.30 7.21 0.63
N GLU A 98 -5.29 8.00 0.26
CA GLU A 98 -5.48 9.32 -0.32
C GLU A 98 -4.58 9.53 -1.54
N ASN A 99 -5.14 10.05 -2.62
CA ASN A 99 -4.37 10.49 -3.80
C ASN A 99 -3.39 9.41 -4.36
N TRP A 100 -3.70 8.12 -4.19
CA TRP A 100 -2.86 7.01 -4.64
C TRP A 100 -3.35 6.47 -6.00
N LEU A 101 -3.20 7.31 -7.01
CA LEU A 101 -3.82 7.12 -8.34
C LEU A 101 -3.35 5.88 -9.10
N THR A 102 -2.21 5.33 -8.69
CA THR A 102 -1.59 4.15 -9.27
C THR A 102 -2.07 2.85 -8.63
N LEU A 103 -2.76 2.92 -7.49
CA LEU A 103 -3.35 1.76 -6.83
C LEU A 103 -4.68 1.40 -7.50
N VAL A 104 -4.75 0.18 -8.03
CA VAL A 104 -5.93 -0.28 -8.78
C VAL A 104 -6.86 -1.17 -7.95
N GLU A 105 -6.33 -1.82 -6.92
CA GLU A 105 -7.09 -2.68 -6.02
C GLU A 105 -6.47 -2.67 -4.63
N VAL A 106 -7.29 -2.95 -3.62
CA VAL A 106 -6.78 -3.20 -2.27
C VAL A 106 -6.27 -4.65 -2.16
N PRO A 107 -5.28 -4.92 -1.30
CA PRO A 107 -4.73 -6.27 -1.15
C PRO A 107 -5.75 -7.23 -0.54
N ASP A 108 -5.78 -8.47 -1.04
CA ASP A 108 -6.62 -9.55 -0.48
C ASP A 108 -6.38 -9.75 1.01
N GLY A 109 -5.14 -9.49 1.48
CA GLY A 109 -4.77 -9.62 2.88
C GLY A 109 -5.57 -8.73 3.85
N LEU A 110 -6.21 -7.66 3.37
CA LEU A 110 -7.07 -6.82 4.22
C LEU A 110 -8.23 -7.62 4.80
N GLN A 111 -8.71 -8.66 4.12
CA GLN A 111 -9.81 -9.50 4.63
C GLN A 111 -9.50 -10.19 5.96
N TYR A 112 -8.21 -10.30 6.31
CA TYR A 112 -7.74 -10.92 7.55
C TYR A 112 -7.49 -9.91 8.68
N VAL A 113 -7.59 -8.60 8.40
CA VAL A 113 -7.36 -7.53 9.39
C VAL A 113 -8.67 -7.24 10.12
N SER A 114 -9.14 -8.23 10.89
CA SER A 114 -10.44 -8.18 11.60
C SER A 114 -10.60 -7.02 12.60
N THR A 115 -9.50 -6.37 12.99
CA THR A 115 -9.50 -5.20 13.87
C THR A 115 -9.84 -3.88 13.16
N LEU A 116 -9.87 -3.88 11.82
CA LEU A 116 -10.10 -2.70 11.01
C LEU A 116 -11.55 -2.21 11.16
N LYS A 117 -11.69 -0.98 11.67
CA LYS A 117 -12.99 -0.36 11.97
C LYS A 117 -13.41 0.67 10.95
N GLU A 118 -12.43 1.33 10.35
CA GLU A 118 -12.66 2.44 9.43
C GLU A 118 -11.67 2.39 8.26
N ILE A 119 -12.20 2.53 7.05
CA ILE A 119 -11.43 2.88 5.86
C ILE A 119 -11.95 4.21 5.36
N THR A 120 -11.06 5.17 5.16
CA THR A 120 -11.37 6.44 4.52
C THR A 120 -10.58 6.55 3.22
N ILE A 121 -11.30 6.78 2.12
CA ILE A 121 -10.78 6.81 0.76
C ILE A 121 -11.01 8.21 0.21
N LYS A 122 -9.93 8.94 -0.04
CA LYS A 122 -9.99 10.32 -0.51
C LYS A 122 -9.26 10.49 -1.83
N LEU A 123 -9.81 11.30 -2.73
CA LEU A 123 -9.10 11.70 -3.95
C LEU A 123 -8.62 10.51 -4.80
N MET A 124 -9.38 9.40 -4.75
CA MET A 124 -9.10 8.20 -5.53
C MET A 124 -9.99 8.15 -6.78
N PRO A 125 -9.55 7.49 -7.86
CA PRO A 125 -10.39 7.31 -9.05
C PRO A 125 -11.72 6.59 -8.75
N ASP A 126 -12.80 6.98 -9.44
CA ASP A 126 -14.09 6.28 -9.33
C ASP A 126 -13.99 4.79 -9.69
N THR A 127 -13.09 4.45 -10.63
CA THR A 127 -12.79 3.06 -11.00
C THR A 127 -12.18 2.25 -9.85
N PHE A 128 -11.51 2.89 -8.91
CA PHE A 128 -11.05 2.26 -7.67
C PHE A 128 -12.17 2.21 -6.63
N CYS A 129 -12.86 3.34 -6.40
CA CYS A 129 -13.93 3.44 -5.40
C CYS A 129 -15.08 2.44 -5.66
N SER A 130 -15.52 2.31 -6.91
CA SER A 130 -16.58 1.37 -7.32
C SER A 130 -16.26 -0.10 -7.07
N ARG A 131 -14.97 -0.48 -7.00
CA ARG A 131 -14.58 -1.86 -6.66
C ARG A 131 -14.83 -2.20 -5.20
N LEU A 132 -14.83 -1.19 -4.34
CA LEU A 132 -14.96 -1.30 -2.88
C LEU A 132 -16.39 -1.05 -2.40
N GLN A 133 -17.29 -0.60 -3.26
CA GLN A 133 -18.72 -0.48 -2.95
C GLN A 133 -19.40 -1.85 -2.92
N GLU A 134 -20.58 -1.92 -2.31
CA GLU A 134 -21.36 -3.16 -2.25
C GLU A 134 -21.63 -3.73 -3.65
N GLY A 135 -21.35 -5.02 -3.84
CA GLY A 135 -21.40 -5.69 -5.16
C GLY A 135 -20.16 -5.46 -6.04
N GLY A 136 -19.22 -4.59 -5.61
CA GLY A 136 -17.95 -4.35 -6.27
C GLY A 136 -16.99 -5.54 -6.16
N LYS A 137 -16.06 -5.65 -7.13
CA LYS A 137 -15.15 -6.81 -7.26
C LYS A 137 -14.26 -7.03 -6.03
N ASP A 138 -13.87 -5.97 -5.32
CA ASP A 138 -13.00 -6.04 -4.15
C ASP A 138 -13.77 -5.91 -2.82
N PHE A 139 -15.11 -5.80 -2.85
CA PHE A 139 -15.92 -5.61 -1.66
C PHE A 139 -15.68 -6.70 -0.61
N TYR A 140 -15.52 -7.96 -1.05
CA TYR A 140 -15.27 -9.09 -0.15
C TYR A 140 -14.01 -8.91 0.73
N LYS A 141 -13.04 -8.10 0.28
CA LYS A 141 -11.79 -7.83 0.99
C LYS A 141 -11.99 -6.89 2.19
N ILE A 142 -13.06 -6.10 2.18
CA ILE A 142 -13.34 -5.06 3.18
C ILE A 142 -14.75 -5.15 3.79
N GLN A 143 -15.57 -6.13 3.38
CA GLN A 143 -16.95 -6.29 3.85
C GLN A 143 -17.09 -6.45 5.38
N HIS A 144 -16.00 -6.82 6.08
CA HIS A 144 -15.95 -6.95 7.53
C HIS A 144 -15.76 -5.60 8.24
N VAL A 145 -15.43 -4.53 7.50
CA VAL A 145 -15.16 -3.19 8.05
C VAL A 145 -16.48 -2.45 8.26
N PRO A 146 -16.81 -2.02 9.49
CA PRO A 146 -18.07 -1.34 9.79
C PRO A 146 -18.28 0.01 9.11
N SER A 147 -17.20 0.77 8.87
CA SER A 147 -17.27 2.13 8.31
C SER A 147 -16.33 2.28 7.13
N VAL A 148 -16.88 2.55 5.94
CA VAL A 148 -16.11 2.85 4.73
C VAL A 148 -16.59 4.18 4.17
N LEU A 149 -15.71 5.18 4.19
CA LEU A 149 -16.00 6.56 3.78
C LEU A 149 -15.31 6.87 2.47
N PHE A 150 -16.05 7.46 1.53
CA PHE A 150 -15.54 7.94 0.26
C PHE A 150 -15.67 9.46 0.22
N GLU A 151 -14.54 10.16 0.15
CA GLU A 151 -14.49 11.61 -0.01
C GLU A 151 -13.97 11.96 -1.41
N SER A 152 -14.88 12.39 -2.27
CA SER A 152 -14.58 12.76 -3.65
C SER A 152 -13.92 14.16 -3.73
N ILE A 153 -13.02 14.32 -4.70
CA ILE A 153 -12.86 15.60 -5.40
C ILE A 153 -13.85 15.60 -6.58
N VAL A 154 -14.45 16.75 -6.87
CA VAL A 154 -15.23 16.97 -8.09
C VAL A 154 -14.29 16.77 -9.29
N ALA A 155 -14.62 15.85 -10.20
CA ALA A 155 -13.77 15.42 -11.34
C ALA A 155 -13.18 16.59 -12.18
N GLU A 156 -13.79 17.77 -12.10
CA GLU A 156 -13.38 19.02 -12.73
C GLU A 156 -12.04 19.58 -12.22
N GLN A 157 -11.52 19.10 -11.09
CA GLN A 157 -10.23 19.56 -10.52
C GLN A 157 -9.03 18.70 -10.91
N TRP A 158 -9.23 17.61 -11.65
CA TRP A 158 -8.14 16.74 -12.09
C TRP A 158 -7.45 17.37 -13.30
N ASP A 159 -6.25 17.90 -13.09
CA ASP A 159 -5.45 18.45 -14.18
C ASP A 159 -4.96 17.35 -15.15
N GLU A 160 -4.44 17.77 -16.29
CA GLU A 160 -3.95 16.88 -17.35
C GLU A 160 -2.76 16.01 -16.90
N ALA A 161 -1.94 16.47 -15.95
CA ALA A 161 -0.82 15.71 -15.42
C ALA A 161 -1.32 14.53 -14.57
N VAL A 162 -2.37 14.76 -13.78
CA VAL A 162 -3.03 13.71 -13.00
C VAL A 162 -3.61 12.63 -13.93
N ARG A 163 -4.30 13.02 -15.01
CA ARG A 163 -4.81 12.08 -16.03
C ARG A 163 -3.70 11.26 -16.69
N LYS A 164 -2.58 11.89 -17.04
CA LYS A 164 -1.41 11.19 -17.61
C LYS A 164 -0.80 10.19 -16.62
N ARG A 165 -0.71 10.53 -15.33
CA ARG A 165 -0.22 9.62 -14.29
C ARG A 165 -1.12 8.38 -14.17
N MET A 166 -2.44 8.55 -14.22
CA MET A 166 -3.38 7.41 -14.22
C MET A 166 -3.18 6.49 -15.44
N GLN A 167 -3.08 7.04 -16.65
CA GLN A 167 -2.83 6.24 -17.86
C GLN A 167 -1.49 5.51 -17.80
N LEU A 168 -0.45 6.15 -17.25
CA LEU A 168 0.85 5.53 -17.05
C LEU A 168 0.79 4.41 -16.01
N ALA A 169 0.05 4.61 -14.92
CA ALA A 169 -0.15 3.59 -13.90
C ALA A 169 -0.82 2.34 -14.48
N GLU A 170 -1.86 2.53 -15.29
CA GLU A 170 -2.56 1.43 -15.95
C GLU A 170 -1.65 0.67 -16.93
N LYS A 171 -0.81 1.39 -17.69
CA LYS A 171 0.24 0.77 -18.53
C LYS A 171 1.24 -0.04 -17.70
N ARG A 172 1.73 0.53 -16.59
CA ARG A 172 2.66 -0.16 -15.65
C ARG A 172 2.01 -1.41 -15.06
N ARG A 173 0.73 -1.36 -14.69
CA ARG A 173 -0.04 -2.49 -14.17
C ARG A 173 -0.10 -3.65 -15.16
N ILE A 174 -0.49 -3.38 -16.41
CA ILE A 174 -0.58 -4.40 -17.46
C ILE A 174 0.79 -5.06 -17.67
N ALA A 175 1.86 -4.27 -17.67
CA ALA A 175 3.22 -4.79 -17.81
C ALA A 175 3.62 -5.72 -16.65
N VAL A 176 3.34 -5.33 -15.39
CA VAL A 176 3.64 -6.17 -14.21
C VAL A 176 2.81 -7.45 -14.23
N SER A 177 1.51 -7.37 -14.55
CA SER A 177 0.64 -8.55 -14.65
C SER A 177 1.14 -9.51 -15.73
N LEU A 178 1.50 -9.00 -16.92
CA LEU A 178 2.08 -9.82 -18.00
C LEU A 178 3.40 -10.47 -17.58
N TYR A 179 4.24 -9.76 -16.82
CA TYR A 179 5.51 -10.29 -16.34
C TYR A 179 5.32 -11.42 -15.33
N VAL A 180 4.44 -11.25 -14.34
CA VAL A 180 4.12 -12.31 -13.35
C VAL A 180 3.54 -13.55 -14.02
N HIS A 181 2.65 -13.38 -15.01
CA HIS A 181 2.07 -14.52 -15.74
C HIS A 181 3.07 -15.19 -16.71
N LYS A 182 4.04 -14.44 -17.25
CA LYS A 182 5.12 -14.99 -18.09
C LYS A 182 6.25 -15.65 -17.29
N ALA A 183 6.42 -15.31 -16.02
CA ALA A 183 7.43 -15.91 -15.13
C ALA A 183 6.97 -17.26 -14.52
N ALA A 184 5.71 -17.65 -14.68
CA ALA A 184 5.14 -18.88 -14.11
C ALA A 184 5.41 -20.22 -14.84
N PRO A 185 5.77 -20.32 -16.15
CA PRO A 185 5.89 -21.62 -16.80
C PRO A 185 7.32 -22.20 -16.86
N GLN A 186 8.25 -21.84 -15.96
CA GLN A 186 9.63 -22.39 -15.99
C GLN A 186 10.06 -23.22 -14.77
N PHE A 187 9.15 -23.66 -13.90
CA PHE A 187 9.52 -24.45 -12.70
C PHE A 187 8.84 -25.82 -12.53
N ILE A 188 8.18 -26.38 -13.54
CA ILE A 188 7.45 -27.67 -13.39
C ILE A 188 8.14 -28.88 -14.07
N ASP A 189 9.17 -28.71 -14.91
CA ASP A 189 9.79 -29.86 -15.63
C ASP A 189 11.12 -30.37 -15.04
N ALA A 190 11.32 -30.30 -13.72
CA ALA A 190 12.52 -30.89 -13.09
C ALA A 190 12.24 -31.90 -11.96
N VAL A 191 11.01 -32.39 -11.79
CA VAL A 191 10.67 -33.35 -10.70
C VAL A 191 9.96 -34.63 -11.20
N VAL A 192 9.91 -34.92 -12.50
CA VAL A 192 9.40 -36.23 -12.97
C VAL A 192 10.31 -36.88 -14.02
N GLY A 193 10.94 -38.00 -13.61
CA GLY A 193 11.67 -38.98 -14.45
C GLY A 193 13.17 -38.68 -14.56
N ASN A 194 14.13 -39.43 -13.97
CA ASN A 194 14.32 -40.90 -14.00
C ASN A 194 14.16 -41.51 -15.39
#